data_AF-A0A3Q0IVX2-F1
#
_entry.id   AF-A0A3Q0IVX2-F1
#
_cell.length_a   1.000
_cell.length_b   1.000
_cell.length_c   1.000
_cell.angle_alpha   90.00
_cell.angle_beta   90.00
_cell.angle_gamma   90.00
#
_symmetry.space_group_name_H-M   'P 1'
#
loop_
_entity.id
_entity.type
_entity.pdbx_description
1 polymer ?
#
loop_
_entity_poly.entity_id
_entity_poly.type
_entity_poly.pdbx_seq_one_letter_code
_entity_poly.pdbx_strand_id
1 'polypeptide(L)'
;MVSTTSISRGICVPGSCDYQDVLHLLETSLQEYNSSGLTTRVHVDEHSCYRKQDLVEMDASNRIHTFVTLGVFTSIIIIATLIDSSYRGKIKREAVDKVREPPKSILLAFSLYRTWPQLWDTSLQPGEITCVHGVRFLAVIFIYVQHKLFFGMFNMICNRTDMLVGTFEESMAPLRSLNMGIDVLVFISGCLTSYHATQKLAAHGKLDYMKMYVTRYIKITPMVTVICWLFRNLNVHMTGAYFRISNAFIRSCRDNSKFLRNVFHVQNTLIVEEMCYPVTHSLATDMQHYLVAPIILTLLWKLRRNTLTLGLLLGVSLLGLTLYKGYVVYTYNMSTFSYFGYEVKDCLDSMNNFHIGPIHQFTTYLLGLVLGAILQSGKRIILTPFQKLIGWLLVTCCVYYTCYRLSHVLLLGYKYNVIEHTEYTIVRPLVWSFALAYLIYMCHTGQAGELI
;
A
#
# COMPACT_ATOMS: atom_id res chain seq x y z
N MET A 1 -30.91 24.02 1.53
CA MET A 1 -29.55 23.70 1.03
C MET A 1 -29.66 23.51 -0.46
N VAL A 2 -29.00 24.33 -1.28
CA VAL A 2 -28.94 24.10 -2.73
C VAL A 2 -27.98 22.93 -2.94
N SER A 3 -28.47 21.77 -3.40
CA SER A 3 -27.60 20.65 -3.72
C SER A 3 -26.82 21.00 -4.99
N THR A 4 -25.52 21.23 -4.87
CA THR A 4 -24.67 21.53 -6.02
C THR A 4 -24.08 20.22 -6.52
N THR A 5 -24.44 19.79 -7.72
CA THR A 5 -23.92 18.54 -8.31
C THR A 5 -22.93 18.88 -9.41
N SER A 6 -21.69 18.40 -9.28
CA SER A 6 -20.66 18.59 -10.31
C SER A 6 -20.67 17.45 -11.34
N ILE A 7 -20.68 17.82 -12.62
CA ILE A 7 -20.60 16.90 -13.76
C ILE A 7 -19.36 17.28 -14.58
N SER A 8 -18.49 16.31 -14.81
CA SER A 8 -17.32 16.46 -15.69
C SER A 8 -17.53 15.62 -16.95
N ARG A 9 -17.41 16.23 -18.12
CA ARG A 9 -17.45 15.55 -19.43
C ARG A 9 -16.31 16.04 -20.30
N GLY A 10 -15.76 15.14 -21.10
CA GLY A 10 -14.88 15.49 -22.22
C GLY A 10 -15.71 15.68 -23.48
N ILE A 11 -15.36 16.68 -24.28
CA ILE A 11 -16.01 16.98 -25.56
C ILE A 11 -14.90 17.10 -26.61
N CYS A 12 -15.11 16.49 -27.77
CA CYS A 12 -14.23 16.66 -28.92
C CYS A 12 -14.71 17.87 -29.73
N VAL A 13 -13.85 18.86 -29.88
CA VAL A 13 -14.09 20.05 -30.72
C VAL A 13 -13.02 20.15 -31.81
N PRO A 14 -13.29 20.86 -32.92
CA PRO A 14 -12.27 21.13 -33.94
C PRO A 14 -11.03 21.76 -33.32
N GLY A 15 -9.84 21.40 -33.84
CA GLY A 15 -8.58 21.88 -33.28
C GLY A 15 -8.42 23.40 -33.30
N SER A 16 -9.14 24.11 -34.18
CA SER A 16 -9.15 25.57 -34.25
C SER A 16 -9.79 26.26 -33.04
N CYS A 17 -10.62 25.54 -32.27
CA CYS A 17 -11.28 26.10 -31.09
C CYS A 17 -10.33 26.15 -29.89
N ASP A 18 -10.37 27.24 -29.14
CA ASP A 18 -9.68 27.37 -27.86
C ASP A 18 -10.60 27.06 -26.66
N TYR A 19 -10.10 27.22 -25.44
CA TYR A 19 -10.88 26.95 -24.24
C TYR A 19 -12.03 27.95 -24.05
N GLN A 20 -11.91 29.18 -24.53
CA GLN A 20 -12.94 30.22 -24.44
C GLN A 20 -14.09 29.91 -25.39
N ASP A 21 -13.78 29.42 -26.60
CA ASP A 21 -14.77 28.94 -27.55
C ASP A 21 -15.62 27.80 -26.95
N VAL A 22 -14.96 26.84 -26.29
CA VAL A 22 -15.66 25.72 -25.63
C VAL A 22 -16.51 26.21 -24.44
N LEU A 23 -15.98 27.14 -23.64
CA LEU A 23 -16.72 27.74 -22.53
C LEU A 23 -17.98 28.44 -23.04
N HIS A 24 -17.83 29.29 -24.06
CA HIS A 24 -18.94 30.05 -24.63
C HIS A 24 -20.00 29.13 -25.27
N LEU A 25 -19.56 28.09 -25.99
CA LEU A 25 -20.45 27.07 -26.56
C LEU A 25 -21.28 26.39 -25.48
N LEU A 26 -20.64 25.99 -24.37
CA LEU A 26 -21.32 25.31 -23.27
C LEU A 26 -22.26 26.23 -22.49
N GLU A 27 -21.83 27.45 -22.18
CA GLU A 27 -22.68 28.44 -21.51
C GLU A 27 -23.93 28.74 -22.33
N THR A 28 -23.76 28.99 -23.63
CA THR A 28 -24.88 29.28 -24.55
C THR A 28 -25.82 28.08 -24.68
N SER A 29 -25.28 26.86 -24.82
CA SER A 29 -26.10 25.65 -24.93
C SER A 29 -26.87 25.32 -23.64
N LEU A 30 -26.37 25.75 -22.48
CA LEU A 30 -26.99 25.49 -21.18
C LEU A 30 -27.93 26.60 -20.72
N GLN A 31 -27.84 27.80 -21.32
CA GLN A 31 -28.71 28.94 -20.98
C GLN A 31 -30.20 28.62 -21.10
N GLU A 32 -30.60 27.79 -22.07
CA GLU A 32 -32.00 27.37 -22.24
C GLU A 32 -32.55 26.67 -20.98
N TYR A 33 -31.71 25.94 -20.24
CA TYR A 33 -32.10 25.21 -19.04
C TYR A 33 -32.24 26.13 -17.81
N ASN A 34 -31.74 27.36 -17.83
CA ASN A 34 -31.95 28.31 -16.73
C ASN A 34 -33.44 28.58 -16.49
N SER A 35 -34.26 28.51 -17.55
CA SER A 35 -35.72 28.66 -17.47
C SER A 35 -36.41 27.58 -16.62
N SER A 36 -35.77 26.42 -16.44
CA SER A 36 -36.26 25.32 -15.61
C SER A 36 -35.99 25.49 -14.10
N GLY A 37 -35.35 26.60 -13.70
CA GLY A 37 -34.92 26.85 -12.32
C GLY A 37 -33.57 26.22 -11.96
N LEU A 38 -32.90 25.57 -12.92
CA LEU A 38 -31.55 25.03 -12.75
C LEU A 38 -30.50 26.10 -13.04
N THR A 39 -29.70 26.50 -12.05
CA THR A 39 -28.56 27.40 -12.29
C THR A 39 -27.32 26.59 -12.66
N THR A 40 -26.91 26.63 -13.93
CA THR A 40 -25.69 25.94 -14.38
C THR A 40 -24.47 26.87 -14.28
N ARG A 41 -23.37 26.38 -13.71
CA ARG A 41 -22.06 27.04 -13.75
C ARG A 41 -21.09 26.17 -14.53
N VAL A 42 -20.53 26.71 -15.60
CA VAL A 42 -19.58 26.00 -16.46
C VAL A 42 -18.16 26.43 -16.09
N HIS A 43 -17.25 25.47 -16.09
CA HIS A 43 -15.83 25.75 -15.95
C HIS A 43 -15.05 24.88 -16.95
N VAL A 44 -14.23 25.54 -17.78
CA VAL A 44 -13.33 24.90 -18.72
C VAL A 44 -11.91 25.30 -18.32
N ASP A 45 -11.10 24.32 -17.95
CA ASP A 45 -9.68 24.49 -17.63
C ASP A 45 -8.88 24.58 -18.92
N GLU A 46 -8.16 25.68 -19.14
CA GLU A 46 -7.30 25.92 -20.30
C GLU A 46 -6.32 24.75 -20.54
N HIS A 47 -5.76 24.20 -19.46
CA HIS A 47 -4.80 23.10 -19.53
C HIS A 47 -5.45 21.73 -19.80
N SER A 48 -6.79 21.68 -19.88
CA SER A 48 -7.54 20.47 -20.22
C SER A 48 -7.88 20.37 -21.71
N CYS A 49 -7.63 21.41 -22.50
CA CYS A 49 -7.71 21.38 -23.96
C CYS A 49 -6.40 20.83 -24.53
N TYR A 50 -6.43 19.63 -25.12
CA TYR A 50 -5.26 19.00 -25.71
C TYR A 50 -5.56 18.45 -27.11
N ARG A 51 -4.61 18.62 -28.05
CA ARG A 51 -4.65 17.99 -29.37
C ARG A 51 -3.90 16.67 -29.34
N LYS A 52 -4.20 15.79 -30.30
CA LYS A 52 -3.51 14.48 -30.43
C LYS A 52 -1.99 14.64 -30.60
N GLN A 53 -1.54 15.76 -31.18
CA GLN A 53 -0.11 16.06 -31.37
C GLN A 53 0.59 16.49 -30.08
N ASP A 54 -0.08 17.22 -29.18
CA ASP A 54 0.48 17.67 -27.90
C ASP A 54 0.77 16.50 -26.94
N LEU A 55 0.07 15.39 -27.13
CA LEU A 55 0.24 14.15 -26.34
C LEU A 55 1.52 13.38 -26.72
N VAL A 56 2.19 13.74 -27.82
CA VAL A 56 3.37 13.03 -28.37
C VAL A 56 4.68 13.70 -27.98
N GLU A 57 4.65 14.92 -27.46
CA GLU A 57 5.86 15.62 -27.04
C GLU A 57 6.28 15.21 -25.62
N MET A 58 6.86 14.01 -25.52
CA MET A 58 7.88 13.82 -24.49
C MET A 58 9.01 14.81 -24.76
N ASP A 59 9.32 15.65 -23.77
CA ASP A 59 10.53 16.47 -23.76
C ASP A 59 11.72 15.61 -24.23
N ALA A 60 12.46 16.10 -25.23
CA ALA A 60 13.53 15.35 -25.89
C ALA A 60 14.56 14.84 -24.87
N SER A 61 14.80 15.62 -23.81
CA SER A 61 15.64 15.24 -22.68
C SER A 61 15.14 13.97 -21.96
N ASN A 62 13.85 13.88 -21.65
CA ASN A 62 13.28 12.73 -20.92
C ASN A 62 13.31 11.44 -21.76
N ARG A 63 13.14 11.54 -23.08
CA ARG A 63 13.31 10.38 -23.98
C ARG A 63 14.74 9.85 -23.92
N ILE A 64 15.72 10.73 -24.02
CA ILE A 64 17.14 10.37 -23.98
C ILE A 64 17.47 9.72 -22.62
N HIS A 65 17.07 10.33 -21.49
CA HIS A 65 17.29 9.75 -20.17
C HIS A 65 16.69 8.35 -20.03
N THR A 66 15.47 8.15 -20.52
CA THR A 66 14.78 6.84 -20.49
C THR A 66 15.55 5.78 -21.28
N PHE A 67 15.89 6.07 -22.54
CA PHE A 67 16.61 5.12 -23.39
C PHE A 67 18.00 4.81 -22.86
N VAL A 68 18.73 5.82 -22.38
CA VAL A 68 20.07 5.65 -21.80
C VAL A 68 20.00 4.71 -20.60
N THR A 69 19.08 4.94 -19.66
CA THR A 69 19.04 4.11 -18.45
C THR A 69 18.51 2.71 -18.71
N LEU A 70 17.48 2.53 -19.55
CA LEU A 70 17.07 1.19 -19.97
C LEU A 70 18.20 0.47 -20.70
N GLY A 71 18.95 1.18 -21.55
CA GLY A 71 20.15 0.68 -22.21
C GLY A 71 21.23 0.24 -21.22
N VAL A 72 21.52 1.05 -20.21
CA VAL A 72 22.50 0.73 -19.16
C VAL A 72 22.07 -0.49 -18.34
N PHE A 73 20.82 -0.55 -17.86
CA PHE A 73 20.31 -1.70 -17.11
C PHE A 73 20.35 -2.98 -17.95
N THR A 74 19.89 -2.91 -19.19
CA THR A 74 19.91 -4.04 -20.12
C THR A 74 21.35 -4.49 -20.39
N SER A 75 22.29 -3.55 -20.57
CA SER A 75 23.71 -3.85 -20.75
C SER A 75 24.31 -4.53 -19.52
N ILE A 76 24.02 -4.05 -18.31
CA ILE A 76 24.46 -4.69 -17.05
C ILE A 76 23.96 -6.12 -16.97
N ILE A 77 22.68 -6.35 -17.28
CA ILE A 77 22.06 -7.69 -17.27
C ILE A 77 22.74 -8.60 -18.29
N ILE A 78 22.94 -8.13 -19.53
CA ILE A 78 23.60 -8.91 -20.58
C ILE A 78 25.04 -9.23 -20.18
N ILE A 79 25.82 -8.24 -19.75
CA ILE A 79 27.21 -8.42 -19.32
C ILE A 79 27.29 -9.41 -18.15
N ALA A 80 26.45 -9.25 -17.13
CA ALA A 80 26.39 -10.15 -15.98
C ALA A 80 26.05 -11.59 -16.40
N THR A 81 25.09 -11.76 -17.31
CA THR A 81 24.66 -13.07 -17.80
C THR A 81 25.73 -13.74 -18.68
N LEU A 82 26.41 -12.98 -19.54
CA LEU A 82 27.53 -13.46 -20.37
C LEU A 82 28.74 -13.86 -19.52
N ILE A 83 29.05 -13.06 -18.50
CA ILE A 83 30.11 -13.36 -17.53
C ILE A 83 29.76 -14.66 -16.80
N ASP A 84 28.58 -14.75 -16.17
CA ASP A 84 28.15 -15.90 -15.38
C ASP A 84 28.14 -17.21 -16.20
N SER A 85 27.58 -17.16 -17.41
CA SER A 85 27.58 -18.30 -18.34
C SER A 85 28.99 -18.72 -18.77
N SER A 86 29.90 -17.77 -19.03
CA SER A 86 31.30 -18.04 -19.38
C SER A 86 32.10 -18.65 -18.22
N TYR A 87 31.83 -18.23 -16.98
CA TYR A 87 32.47 -18.81 -15.79
C TYR A 87 32.03 -20.27 -15.57
N ARG A 88 30.76 -20.60 -15.81
CA ARG A 88 30.27 -21.99 -15.65
C ARG A 88 30.76 -22.95 -16.73
N GLY A 89 31.03 -22.46 -17.95
CA GLY A 89 31.74 -23.22 -18.97
C GLY A 89 33.13 -23.69 -18.54
N LYS A 90 33.77 -22.97 -17.58
CA LYS A 90 35.06 -23.31 -16.98
C LYS A 90 34.94 -24.07 -15.64
N ILE A 91 33.85 -23.87 -14.87
CA ILE A 91 33.61 -24.48 -13.54
C ILE A 91 33.12 -25.94 -13.59
N LYS A 92 32.86 -26.52 -14.77
CA LYS A 92 32.78 -28.00 -14.89
C LYS A 92 34.10 -28.73 -14.53
N ARG A 93 35.19 -28.01 -14.24
CA ARG A 93 36.49 -28.62 -13.87
C ARG A 93 36.94 -28.40 -12.42
N GLU A 94 36.48 -27.41 -11.66
CA GLU A 94 36.92 -27.24 -10.27
C GLU A 94 35.81 -26.70 -9.35
N ALA A 95 35.80 -27.24 -8.14
CA ALA A 95 34.80 -27.14 -7.08
C ALA A 95 34.15 -25.76 -6.86
N VAL A 96 32.86 -25.83 -6.50
CA VAL A 96 31.83 -24.77 -6.43
C VAL A 96 32.05 -23.67 -5.38
N ASP A 97 33.15 -23.61 -4.63
CA ASP A 97 33.19 -22.80 -3.39
C ASP A 97 34.23 -21.67 -3.30
N LYS A 98 34.83 -21.17 -4.40
CA LYS A 98 35.96 -20.21 -4.30
C LYS A 98 35.90 -18.89 -5.09
N VAL A 99 34.72 -18.28 -5.30
CA VAL A 99 34.67 -16.88 -5.78
C VAL A 99 33.83 -16.00 -4.84
N ARG A 100 34.42 -15.66 -3.68
CA ARG A 100 33.97 -14.55 -2.82
C ARG A 100 34.91 -13.36 -2.98
N GLU A 101 34.80 -12.68 -4.11
CA GLU A 101 35.20 -11.27 -4.20
C GLU A 101 33.93 -10.42 -4.28
N PRO A 102 33.74 -9.43 -3.38
CA PRO A 102 32.49 -8.67 -3.26
C PRO A 102 31.98 -8.01 -4.56
N PRO A 103 32.80 -7.40 -5.44
CA PRO A 103 32.29 -6.77 -6.66
C PRO A 103 31.78 -7.79 -7.69
N LYS A 104 32.42 -8.97 -7.78
CA LYS A 104 31.95 -10.07 -8.65
C LYS A 104 30.61 -10.63 -8.17
N SER A 105 30.40 -10.70 -6.86
CA SER A 105 29.13 -11.15 -6.29
C SER A 105 27.95 -10.22 -6.59
N ILE A 106 28.18 -8.90 -6.64
CA ILE A 106 27.12 -7.92 -6.94
C ILE A 106 26.75 -7.98 -8.43
N LEU A 107 27.75 -8.02 -9.33
CA LEU A 107 27.48 -8.11 -10.76
C LEU A 107 26.72 -9.39 -11.12
N LEU A 108 27.11 -10.53 -10.54
CA LEU A 108 26.44 -11.81 -10.76
C LEU A 108 25.00 -11.85 -10.23
N ALA A 109 24.59 -10.94 -9.33
CA ALA A 109 23.20 -10.84 -8.90
C ALA A 109 22.25 -10.37 -10.02
N PHE A 110 22.78 -9.68 -11.04
CA PHE A 110 22.04 -9.24 -12.23
C PHE A 110 22.04 -10.28 -13.36
N SER A 111 22.70 -11.44 -13.19
CA SER A 111 22.70 -12.51 -14.17
C SER A 111 21.31 -13.16 -14.26
N LEU A 112 20.66 -13.06 -15.43
CA LEU A 112 19.39 -13.76 -15.65
C LEU A 112 19.57 -15.28 -15.53
N TYR A 113 20.72 -15.82 -15.91
CA TYR A 113 20.98 -17.25 -15.86
C TYR A 113 20.89 -17.81 -14.42
N ARG A 114 21.33 -17.04 -13.42
CA ARG A 114 21.28 -17.43 -12.00
C ARG A 114 19.96 -17.06 -11.35
N THR A 115 19.44 -15.88 -11.65
CA THR A 115 18.27 -15.33 -10.94
C THR A 115 16.96 -15.87 -11.51
N TRP A 116 16.89 -16.22 -12.79
CA TRP A 116 15.66 -16.72 -13.42
C TRP A 116 15.17 -18.06 -12.83
N PRO A 117 16.01 -19.10 -12.63
CA PRO A 117 15.57 -20.32 -11.96
C PRO A 117 15.13 -20.09 -10.52
N GLN A 118 15.74 -19.14 -9.81
CA GLN A 118 15.37 -18.79 -8.42
C GLN A 118 14.00 -18.13 -8.35
N LEU A 119 13.61 -17.36 -9.37
CA LEU A 119 12.28 -16.76 -9.44
C LEU A 119 11.17 -17.80 -9.65
N TRP A 120 11.49 -18.93 -10.28
CA TRP A 120 10.57 -20.05 -10.51
C TRP A 120 10.64 -21.13 -9.42
N ASP A 121 11.57 -21.00 -8.48
CA ASP A 121 11.70 -21.93 -7.37
C ASP A 121 10.57 -21.71 -6.36
N THR A 122 9.77 -22.75 -6.17
CA THR A 122 8.65 -22.78 -5.23
C THR A 122 8.94 -23.69 -4.03
N SER A 123 10.20 -24.13 -3.88
CA SER A 123 10.63 -24.92 -2.74
C SER A 123 10.46 -24.14 -1.44
N LEU A 124 9.88 -24.81 -0.44
CA LEU A 124 9.66 -24.24 0.88
C LEU A 124 10.93 -24.37 1.72
N GLN A 125 11.37 -23.29 2.35
CA GLN A 125 12.54 -23.35 3.22
C GLN A 125 12.16 -23.79 4.64
N PRO A 126 13.03 -24.56 5.32
CA PRO A 126 12.81 -24.95 6.71
C PRO A 126 12.65 -23.72 7.61
N GLY A 127 11.57 -23.69 8.39
CA GLY A 127 11.29 -22.62 9.34
C GLY A 127 10.52 -21.42 8.78
N GLU A 128 10.03 -21.49 7.53
CA GLU A 128 9.13 -20.48 6.97
C GLU A 128 7.70 -20.58 7.49
N ILE A 129 7.00 -19.45 7.56
CA ILE A 129 5.56 -19.39 7.86
C ILE A 129 4.80 -19.46 6.54
N THR A 130 4.60 -20.66 6.03
CA THR A 130 4.11 -20.92 4.65
C THR A 130 2.79 -20.22 4.31
N CYS A 131 1.83 -20.20 5.23
CA CYS A 131 0.53 -19.55 5.02
C CYS A 131 0.63 -18.03 4.75
N VAL A 132 1.71 -17.37 5.20
CA VAL A 132 1.92 -15.92 4.97
C VAL A 132 2.06 -15.61 3.48
N HIS A 133 2.55 -16.55 2.65
CA HIS A 133 2.62 -16.35 1.20
C HIS A 133 1.22 -16.18 0.59
N GLY A 134 0.27 -17.04 0.97
CA GLY A 134 -1.13 -16.95 0.53
C GLY A 134 -1.83 -15.70 1.04
N VAL A 135 -1.68 -15.37 2.33
CA VAL A 135 -2.28 -14.16 2.91
C VAL A 135 -1.72 -12.90 2.22
N ARG A 136 -0.41 -12.85 1.92
CA ARG A 136 0.20 -11.74 1.19
C ARG A 136 -0.35 -11.63 -0.24
N PHE A 137 -0.51 -12.75 -0.94
CA PHE A 137 -1.07 -12.77 -2.29
C PHE A 137 -2.48 -12.18 -2.32
N LEU A 138 -3.36 -12.63 -1.43
CA LEU A 138 -4.72 -12.12 -1.31
C LEU A 138 -4.74 -10.63 -0.94
N ALA A 139 -3.88 -10.19 -0.02
CA ALA A 139 -3.77 -8.78 0.36
C ALA A 139 -3.35 -7.89 -0.82
N VAL A 140 -2.40 -8.33 -1.66
CA VAL A 140 -1.96 -7.56 -2.83
C VAL A 140 -3.07 -7.49 -3.88
N ILE A 141 -3.80 -8.58 -4.14
CA ILE A 141 -4.97 -8.55 -5.03
C ILE A 141 -6.01 -7.56 -4.51
N PHE A 142 -6.32 -7.62 -3.22
CA PHE A 142 -7.28 -6.73 -2.59
C PHE A 142 -6.87 -5.26 -2.76
N ILE A 143 -5.60 -4.93 -2.47
CA ILE A 143 -5.05 -3.58 -2.67
C ILE A 143 -5.15 -3.16 -4.14
N TYR A 144 -4.83 -4.05 -5.07
CA TYR A 144 -4.90 -3.77 -6.50
C TYR A 144 -6.32 -3.40 -6.94
N VAL A 145 -7.33 -4.21 -6.56
CA VAL A 145 -8.74 -3.96 -6.87
C VAL A 145 -9.20 -2.64 -6.24
N GLN A 146 -8.84 -2.39 -4.98
CA GLN A 146 -9.17 -1.14 -4.29
C GLN A 146 -8.57 0.08 -5.00
N HIS A 147 -7.30 0.05 -5.39
CA HIS A 147 -6.68 1.16 -6.13
C HIS A 147 -7.30 1.34 -7.51
N LYS A 148 -7.67 0.25 -8.20
CA LYS A 148 -8.37 0.32 -9.49
C LYS A 148 -9.74 0.99 -9.36
N LEU A 149 -10.51 0.66 -8.32
CA LEU A 149 -11.79 1.31 -8.05
C LEU A 149 -11.59 2.78 -7.67
N PHE A 150 -10.64 3.07 -6.78
CA PHE A 150 -10.33 4.42 -6.35
C PHE A 150 -9.91 5.33 -7.50
N PHE A 151 -8.89 4.93 -8.26
CA PHE A 151 -8.45 5.69 -9.43
C PHE A 151 -9.46 5.69 -10.57
N GLY A 152 -10.28 4.64 -10.65
CA GLY A 152 -11.43 4.51 -11.53
C GLY A 152 -12.37 5.72 -11.44
N MET A 153 -12.64 6.20 -10.22
CA MET A 153 -13.55 7.32 -9.96
C MET A 153 -13.09 8.65 -10.56
N PHE A 154 -11.78 8.83 -10.80
CA PHE A 154 -11.27 10.05 -11.44
C PHE A 154 -11.38 10.02 -12.98
N ASN A 155 -11.85 8.92 -13.57
CA ASN A 155 -12.02 8.81 -15.01
C ASN A 155 -13.35 9.37 -15.49
N MET A 156 -13.35 9.80 -16.75
CA MET A 156 -14.57 10.10 -17.49
C MET A 156 -15.24 8.78 -17.87
N ILE A 157 -16.37 8.47 -17.24
CA ILE A 157 -17.12 7.22 -17.47
C ILE A 157 -18.44 7.57 -18.13
N CYS A 158 -18.73 6.96 -19.28
CA CYS A 158 -19.92 7.25 -20.08
C CYS A 158 -21.21 7.08 -19.27
N ASN A 159 -21.27 6.03 -18.45
CA ASN A 159 -22.37 5.78 -17.51
C ASN A 159 -21.90 5.90 -16.06
N ARG A 160 -21.65 7.14 -15.63
CA ARG A 160 -21.20 7.42 -14.25
C ARG A 160 -22.23 7.00 -13.20
N THR A 161 -23.52 7.11 -13.49
CA THR A 161 -24.59 6.76 -12.55
C THR A 161 -24.56 5.27 -12.23
N ASP A 162 -24.49 4.42 -13.24
CA ASP A 162 -24.44 2.96 -13.05
C ASP A 162 -23.17 2.52 -12.30
N MET A 163 -22.02 3.11 -12.65
CA MET A 163 -20.79 2.88 -11.88
C MET A 163 -20.95 3.32 -10.41
N LEU A 164 -21.52 4.49 -10.14
CA LEU A 164 -21.73 4.96 -8.78
C LEU A 164 -22.66 4.01 -8.02
N VAL A 165 -23.80 3.64 -8.58
CA VAL A 165 -24.75 2.71 -7.95
C VAL A 165 -24.07 1.38 -7.64
N GLY A 166 -23.42 0.74 -8.63
CA GLY A 166 -22.76 -0.55 -8.44
C GLY A 166 -21.56 -0.51 -7.48
N THR A 167 -20.82 0.59 -7.42
CA THR A 167 -19.65 0.69 -6.52
C THR A 167 -20.01 1.10 -5.10
N PHE A 168 -21.24 1.57 -4.86
CA PHE A 168 -21.76 1.92 -3.54
C PHE A 168 -22.82 0.93 -3.03
N GLU A 169 -22.88 -0.28 -3.60
CA GLU A 169 -23.61 -1.39 -2.98
C GLU A 169 -22.93 -1.85 -1.68
N GLU A 170 -23.72 -2.35 -0.72
CA GLU A 170 -23.20 -2.86 0.55
C GLU A 170 -22.22 -4.03 0.37
N SER A 171 -22.37 -4.80 -0.71
CA SER A 171 -21.45 -5.89 -1.10
C SER A 171 -20.02 -5.38 -1.34
N MET A 172 -19.86 -4.12 -1.73
CA MET A 172 -18.58 -3.46 -2.00
C MET A 172 -17.91 -2.88 -0.75
N ALA A 173 -18.57 -2.97 0.42
CA ALA A 173 -18.07 -2.43 1.70
C ALA A 173 -16.61 -2.78 2.00
N PRO A 174 -16.13 -4.05 1.87
CA PRO A 174 -14.73 -4.35 2.12
C PRO A 174 -13.77 -3.48 1.31
N LEU A 175 -14.06 -3.25 0.02
CA LEU A 175 -13.21 -2.50 -0.91
C LEU A 175 -13.23 -0.97 -0.66
N ARG A 176 -14.17 -0.48 0.13
CA ARG A 176 -14.31 0.95 0.50
C ARG A 176 -13.57 1.32 1.79
N SER A 177 -13.05 0.32 2.52
CA SER A 177 -12.22 0.54 3.70
C SER A 177 -10.79 0.93 3.31
N LEU A 178 -10.42 2.19 3.52
CA LEU A 178 -9.20 2.80 2.97
C LEU A 178 -7.86 2.19 3.43
N ASN A 179 -7.83 1.37 4.49
CA ASN A 179 -6.59 0.85 5.09
C ASN A 179 -6.53 -0.69 5.20
N MET A 180 -7.59 -1.42 4.85
CA MET A 180 -7.72 -2.83 5.22
C MET A 180 -6.61 -3.71 4.61
N GLY A 181 -6.28 -3.50 3.34
CA GLY A 181 -5.21 -4.24 2.67
C GLY A 181 -3.81 -3.91 3.20
N ILE A 182 -3.56 -2.64 3.50
CA ILE A 182 -2.27 -2.18 4.05
C ILE A 182 -2.06 -2.76 5.45
N ASP A 183 -3.11 -2.78 6.27
CA ASP A 183 -3.07 -3.34 7.63
C ASP A 183 -2.60 -4.82 7.62
N VAL A 184 -2.98 -5.60 6.60
CA VAL A 184 -2.51 -7.00 6.45
C VAL A 184 -1.01 -7.05 6.20
N LEU A 185 -0.50 -6.21 5.29
CA LEU A 185 0.93 -6.18 4.95
C LEU A 185 1.78 -5.70 6.12
N VAL A 186 1.31 -4.68 6.85
CA VAL A 186 1.94 -4.15 8.06
C VAL A 186 1.95 -5.20 9.18
N PHE A 187 0.84 -5.90 9.40
CA PHE A 187 0.76 -6.99 10.38
C PHE A 187 1.75 -8.12 10.05
N ILE A 188 1.78 -8.58 8.79
CA ILE A 188 2.73 -9.60 8.32
C ILE A 188 4.17 -9.13 8.50
N SER A 189 4.46 -7.87 8.20
CA SER A 189 5.80 -7.30 8.36
C SER A 189 6.25 -7.35 9.82
N GLY A 190 5.39 -6.96 10.77
CA GLY A 190 5.65 -7.10 12.20
C GLY A 190 5.89 -8.55 12.60
N CYS A 191 5.01 -9.46 12.15
CA CYS A 191 5.11 -10.89 12.44
C CYS A 191 6.45 -11.50 11.99
N LEU A 192 6.82 -11.32 10.72
CA LEU A 192 8.07 -11.85 10.17
C LEU A 192 9.31 -11.20 10.81
N THR A 193 9.25 -9.89 11.07
CA THR A 193 10.34 -9.15 11.73
C THR A 193 10.60 -9.74 13.12
N SER A 194 9.54 -9.94 13.90
CA SER A 194 9.63 -10.48 15.25
C SER A 194 10.03 -11.95 15.27
N TYR A 195 9.48 -12.78 14.37
CA TYR A 195 9.79 -14.20 14.26
C TYR A 195 11.30 -14.42 14.06
N HIS A 196 11.90 -13.78 13.03
CA HIS A 196 13.33 -13.93 12.77
C HIS A 196 14.22 -13.22 13.81
N ALA A 197 13.81 -12.08 14.36
CA ALA A 197 14.59 -11.40 15.38
C ALA A 197 14.61 -12.21 16.70
N THR A 198 13.48 -12.78 17.08
CA THR A 198 13.38 -13.65 18.26
C THR A 198 14.24 -14.90 18.08
N GLN A 199 14.34 -15.45 16.87
CA GLN A 199 15.25 -16.55 16.55
C GLN A 199 16.73 -16.15 16.79
N LYS A 200 17.13 -14.96 16.33
CA LYS A 200 18.49 -14.43 16.55
C LYS A 200 18.77 -14.14 18.03
N LEU A 201 17.78 -13.62 18.77
CA LEU A 201 17.89 -13.40 20.21
C LEU A 201 18.03 -14.71 20.98
N ALA A 202 17.30 -15.76 20.59
CA ALA A 202 17.45 -17.08 21.18
C ALA A 202 18.83 -17.69 20.90
N ALA A 203 19.38 -17.49 19.70
CA ALA A 203 20.68 -18.04 19.30
C ALA A 203 21.88 -17.24 19.86
N HIS A 204 21.80 -15.91 19.90
CA HIS A 204 22.95 -15.03 20.18
C HIS A 204 22.76 -14.12 21.40
N GLY A 205 21.58 -14.09 22.01
CA GLY A 205 21.27 -13.25 23.18
C GLY A 205 21.12 -11.75 22.90
N LYS A 206 21.49 -11.27 21.70
CA LYS A 206 21.41 -9.86 21.30
C LYS A 206 21.04 -9.71 19.83
N LEU A 207 20.46 -8.55 19.49
CA LEU A 207 20.25 -8.12 18.11
C LEU A 207 21.34 -7.13 17.69
N ASP A 208 21.81 -7.26 16.46
CA ASP A 208 22.67 -6.28 15.81
C ASP A 208 21.79 -5.30 15.03
N TYR A 209 21.55 -4.12 15.62
CA TYR A 209 20.61 -3.13 15.10
C TYR A 209 21.09 -2.57 13.76
N MET A 210 22.39 -2.27 13.66
CA MET A 210 22.98 -1.71 12.44
C MET A 210 22.90 -2.71 11.29
N LYS A 211 23.24 -3.98 11.55
CA LYS A 211 23.07 -5.04 10.54
C LYS A 211 21.61 -5.21 10.12
N MET A 212 20.67 -5.14 11.07
CA MET A 212 19.24 -5.20 10.77
C MET A 212 18.79 -4.06 9.84
N TYR A 213 19.17 -2.81 10.13
CA TYR A 213 18.80 -1.64 9.33
C TYR A 213 19.44 -1.66 7.95
N VAL A 214 20.76 -1.89 7.87
CA VAL A 214 21.50 -1.91 6.60
C VAL A 214 20.99 -3.02 5.69
N THR A 215 20.75 -4.22 6.23
CA THR A 215 20.24 -5.35 5.43
C THR A 215 18.86 -5.04 4.84
N ARG A 216 17.96 -4.43 5.62
CA ARG A 216 16.61 -4.10 5.13
C ARG A 216 16.65 -2.96 4.12
N TYR A 217 17.46 -1.93 4.37
CA TYR A 217 17.62 -0.80 3.44
C TYR A 217 18.16 -1.26 2.08
N ILE A 218 19.24 -2.05 2.05
CA ILE A 218 19.83 -2.56 0.80
C ILE A 218 18.85 -3.50 0.07
N LYS A 219 17.98 -4.23 0.80
CA LYS A 219 16.98 -5.11 0.18
C LYS A 219 15.84 -4.37 -0.50
N ILE A 220 15.35 -3.27 0.07
CA ILE A 220 14.12 -2.59 -0.39
C ILE A 220 14.44 -1.39 -1.29
N THR A 221 15.40 -0.55 -0.89
CA THR A 221 15.66 0.75 -1.53
C THR A 221 16.00 0.66 -3.02
N PRO A 222 16.84 -0.28 -3.50
CA PRO A 222 17.17 -0.33 -4.93
C PRO A 222 15.93 -0.47 -5.84
N MET A 223 14.98 -1.33 -5.45
CA MET A 223 13.74 -1.52 -6.19
C MET A 223 12.89 -0.24 -6.21
N VAL A 224 12.71 0.41 -5.06
CA VAL A 224 11.93 1.66 -4.95
C VAL A 224 12.57 2.77 -5.77
N THR A 225 13.89 2.92 -5.70
CA THR A 225 14.64 3.91 -6.48
C THR A 225 14.45 3.69 -7.97
N VAL A 226 14.58 2.45 -8.46
CA VAL A 226 14.39 2.14 -9.89
C VAL A 226 12.95 2.40 -10.32
N ILE A 227 11.94 2.00 -9.53
CA ILE A 227 10.53 2.25 -9.85
C ILE A 227 10.23 3.75 -9.91
N CYS A 228 10.67 4.53 -8.91
CA CYS A 228 10.47 5.98 -8.91
C CYS A 228 11.23 6.65 -10.07
N TRP A 229 12.42 6.14 -10.39
CA TRP A 229 13.22 6.64 -11.51
C TRP A 229 12.53 6.34 -12.85
N LEU A 230 12.01 5.13 -13.03
CA LEU A 230 11.21 4.78 -14.20
C LEU A 230 9.94 5.63 -14.26
N PHE A 231 9.22 5.79 -13.16
CA PHE A 231 8.01 6.61 -13.12
C PHE A 231 8.29 8.07 -13.50
N ARG A 232 9.41 8.64 -13.05
CA ARG A 232 9.85 10.00 -13.39
C ARG A 232 10.14 10.17 -14.89
N ASN A 233 10.75 9.17 -15.54
CA ASN A 233 11.33 9.31 -16.88
C ASN A 233 10.49 8.64 -17.97
N LEU A 234 9.97 7.45 -17.71
CA LEU A 234 9.13 6.63 -18.60
C LEU A 234 7.69 7.20 -18.64
N ASN A 235 7.53 8.32 -19.34
CA ASN A 235 6.22 8.88 -19.65
C ASN A 235 5.57 8.02 -20.74
N VAL A 236 4.81 6.99 -20.34
CA VAL A 236 3.90 6.32 -21.27
C VAL A 236 2.86 7.35 -21.70
N HIS A 237 2.62 7.46 -23.01
CA HIS A 237 1.68 8.41 -23.59
C HIS A 237 0.26 8.05 -23.16
N MET A 238 -0.13 8.50 -21.98
CA MET A 238 -1.51 8.42 -21.50
C MET A 238 -2.29 9.58 -22.11
N THR A 239 -3.56 9.36 -22.42
CA THR A 239 -4.48 10.40 -22.89
C THR A 239 -5.61 10.59 -21.88
N GLY A 240 -6.28 11.75 -21.90
CA GLY A 240 -7.43 12.01 -21.02
C GLY A 240 -7.08 12.17 -19.53
N ALA A 241 -8.02 11.80 -18.66
CA ALA A 241 -7.91 12.03 -17.22
C ALA A 241 -6.68 11.34 -16.58
N TYR A 242 -6.32 10.15 -17.07
CA TYR A 242 -5.12 9.43 -16.63
C TYR A 242 -3.84 10.22 -16.89
N PHE A 243 -3.76 10.92 -18.02
CA PHE A 243 -2.62 11.80 -18.30
C PHE A 243 -2.51 12.89 -17.26
N ARG A 244 -3.59 13.65 -17.00
CA ARG A 244 -3.56 14.79 -16.06
C ARG A 244 -3.08 14.40 -14.67
N ILE A 245 -3.64 13.33 -14.11
CA ILE A 245 -3.32 12.85 -12.76
C ILE A 245 -1.89 12.29 -12.72
N SER A 246 -1.54 11.44 -13.68
CA SER A 246 -0.19 10.89 -13.78
C SER A 246 0.85 12.00 -13.94
N ASN A 247 0.60 13.00 -14.79
CA ASN A 247 1.50 14.11 -15.01
C ASN A 247 1.70 14.97 -13.76
N ALA A 248 0.67 15.14 -12.92
CA ALA A 248 0.81 15.87 -11.65
C ALA A 248 1.84 15.17 -10.73
N PHE A 249 1.72 13.85 -10.56
CA PHE A 249 2.68 13.08 -9.78
C PHE A 249 4.07 13.02 -10.42
N ILE A 250 4.15 12.90 -11.74
CA ILE A 250 5.41 12.92 -12.48
C ILE A 250 6.13 14.27 -12.31
N ARG A 251 5.40 15.38 -12.40
CA ARG A 251 5.94 16.73 -12.12
C ARG A 251 6.47 16.80 -10.69
N SER A 252 5.72 16.31 -9.70
CA SER A 252 6.21 16.17 -8.32
C SER A 252 7.46 15.30 -8.23
N CYS A 253 7.58 14.22 -9.02
CA CYS A 253 8.75 13.36 -9.00
C CYS A 253 9.99 13.91 -9.73
N ARG A 254 9.83 14.91 -10.62
CA ARG A 254 10.97 15.60 -11.25
C ARG A 254 11.76 16.45 -10.27
N ASP A 255 11.13 16.88 -9.19
CA ASP A 255 11.82 17.50 -8.07
C ASP A 255 12.71 16.45 -7.36
N ASN A 256 14.02 16.69 -7.41
CA ASN A 256 15.01 15.81 -6.79
C ASN A 256 14.80 15.66 -5.27
N SER A 257 14.28 16.68 -4.58
CA SER A 257 13.95 16.61 -3.15
C SER A 257 12.86 15.57 -2.89
N LYS A 258 11.77 15.61 -3.67
CA LYS A 258 10.63 14.68 -3.56
C LYS A 258 11.00 13.26 -3.97
N PHE A 259 11.87 13.11 -4.99
CA PHE A 259 12.46 11.82 -5.35
C PHE A 259 13.32 11.25 -4.21
N LEU A 260 14.22 12.04 -3.62
CA LEU A 260 15.10 11.60 -2.54
C LEU A 260 14.31 11.16 -1.29
N ARG A 261 13.16 11.78 -1.01
CA ARG A 261 12.27 11.33 0.08
C ARG A 261 11.79 9.88 -0.09
N ASN A 262 11.64 9.38 -1.32
CA ASN A 262 11.33 7.96 -1.56
C ASN A 262 12.54 7.05 -1.30
N VAL A 263 13.75 7.51 -1.64
CA VAL A 263 15.00 6.79 -1.36
C VAL A 263 15.22 6.65 0.16
N PHE A 264 14.91 7.72 0.91
CA PHE A 264 15.00 7.73 2.36
C PHE A 264 13.78 7.13 3.09
N HIS A 265 12.75 6.67 2.36
CA HIS A 265 11.52 6.11 2.93
C HIS A 265 10.77 7.07 3.89
N VAL A 266 10.70 8.36 3.53
CA VAL A 266 10.02 9.43 4.28
C VAL A 266 9.04 10.23 3.43
N GLN A 267 8.67 9.72 2.26
CA GLN A 267 7.71 10.37 1.36
C GLN A 267 6.31 10.53 1.98
N ASN A 268 5.95 9.71 2.96
CA ASN A 268 4.71 9.81 3.73
C ASN A 268 4.65 11.03 4.69
N THR A 269 5.70 11.86 4.72
CA THR A 269 5.69 13.18 5.39
C THR A 269 5.15 14.30 4.51
N LEU A 270 4.99 14.04 3.21
CA LEU A 270 4.36 14.94 2.27
C LEU A 270 2.86 14.64 2.19
N ILE A 271 2.09 15.60 1.68
CA ILE A 271 0.73 15.34 1.21
C ILE A 271 0.77 14.50 -0.08
N VAL A 272 -0.28 13.71 -0.35
CA VAL A 272 -0.40 12.78 -1.49
C VAL A 272 -0.02 13.45 -2.80
N GLU A 273 -0.53 14.66 -3.00
CA GLU A 273 -0.40 15.47 -4.20
C GLU A 273 1.06 15.86 -4.49
N GLU A 274 1.89 15.90 -3.43
CA GLU A 274 3.30 16.23 -3.52
C GLU A 274 4.23 15.02 -3.54
N MET A 275 3.71 13.81 -3.35
CA MET A 275 4.52 12.60 -3.41
C MET A 275 4.97 12.33 -4.85
N CYS A 276 6.24 11.93 -5.01
CA CYS A 276 6.74 11.45 -6.31
C CYS A 276 5.95 10.22 -6.77
N TYR A 277 5.71 9.24 -5.89
CA TYR A 277 4.96 8.03 -6.21
C TYR A 277 4.11 7.60 -5.00
N PRO A 278 2.84 8.04 -4.90
CA PRO A 278 2.02 7.83 -3.71
C PRO A 278 1.86 6.37 -3.27
N VAL A 279 1.93 5.41 -4.21
CA VAL A 279 1.75 3.98 -3.92
C VAL A 279 2.82 3.44 -2.96
N THR A 280 4.01 4.06 -2.89
CA THR A 280 5.09 3.63 -1.99
C THR A 280 4.91 4.08 -0.54
N HIS A 281 3.88 4.86 -0.19
CA HIS A 281 3.70 5.33 1.19
C HIS A 281 3.64 4.20 2.24
N SER A 282 3.11 3.04 1.85
CA SER A 282 3.07 1.83 2.68
C SER A 282 4.47 1.26 2.95
N LEU A 283 5.39 1.33 1.99
CA LEU A 283 6.78 0.94 2.16
C LEU A 283 7.55 1.91 3.08
N ALA A 284 7.26 3.21 3.01
CA ALA A 284 7.81 4.17 3.97
C ALA A 284 7.38 3.86 5.40
N THR A 285 6.09 3.62 5.59
CA THR A 285 5.52 3.24 6.89
C THR A 285 6.16 1.95 7.43
N ASP A 286 6.31 0.94 6.57
CA ASP A 286 6.97 -0.32 6.90
C ASP A 286 8.43 -0.12 7.37
N MET A 287 9.20 0.70 6.66
CA MET A 287 10.59 1.00 7.03
C MET A 287 10.65 1.76 8.36
N GLN A 288 9.77 2.74 8.57
CA GLN A 288 9.69 3.52 9.81
C GLN A 288 9.32 2.65 11.02
N HIS A 289 8.35 1.74 10.87
CA HIS A 289 8.02 0.76 11.91
C HIS A 289 9.21 -0.17 12.20
N TYR A 290 9.91 -0.62 11.16
CA TYR A 290 11.09 -1.46 11.32
C TYR A 290 12.25 -0.76 12.05
N LEU A 291 12.41 0.56 11.93
CA LEU A 291 13.41 1.30 12.71
C LEU A 291 13.15 1.22 14.22
N VAL A 292 11.89 1.12 14.64
CA VAL A 292 11.52 0.99 16.06
C VAL A 292 11.55 -0.48 16.53
N ALA A 293 11.43 -1.43 15.60
CA ALA A 293 11.24 -2.85 15.91
C ALA A 293 12.35 -3.47 16.78
N PRO A 294 13.68 -3.28 16.53
CA PRO A 294 14.72 -3.89 17.37
C PRO A 294 14.66 -3.46 18.83
N ILE A 295 14.26 -2.21 19.10
CA ILE A 295 14.11 -1.66 20.45
C ILE A 295 12.97 -2.39 21.15
N ILE A 296 11.79 -2.45 20.51
CA ILE A 296 10.61 -3.15 21.04
C ILE A 296 10.93 -4.63 21.25
N LEU A 297 11.54 -5.30 20.29
CA LEU A 297 11.87 -6.73 20.37
C LEU A 297 12.87 -7.02 21.48
N THR A 298 13.84 -6.13 21.70
CA THR A 298 14.78 -6.25 22.83
C THR A 298 14.04 -6.10 24.17
N LEU A 299 13.08 -5.17 24.25
CA LEU A 299 12.23 -5.00 25.43
C LEU A 299 11.34 -6.23 25.67
N LEU A 300 10.65 -6.71 24.63
CA LEU A 300 9.83 -7.94 24.66
C LEU A 300 10.65 -9.13 25.16
N TRP A 301 11.87 -9.29 24.65
CA TRP A 301 12.76 -10.38 25.05
C TRP A 301 13.22 -10.28 26.50
N LYS A 302 13.59 -9.09 26.98
CA LYS A 302 13.99 -8.87 28.38
C LYS A 302 12.84 -9.12 29.34
N LEU A 303 11.63 -8.67 28.99
CA LEU A 303 10.44 -8.78 29.84
C LEU A 303 9.68 -10.10 29.67
N ARG A 304 10.12 -11.02 28.80
CA ARG A 304 9.42 -12.29 28.52
C ARG A 304 9.12 -13.16 29.75
N ARG A 305 9.88 -12.98 30.83
CA ARG A 305 9.66 -13.68 32.12
C ARG A 305 8.63 -12.99 33.00
N ASN A 306 8.47 -11.67 32.87
CA ASN A 306 7.49 -10.88 33.61
C ASN A 306 6.29 -10.58 32.70
N THR A 307 5.45 -11.59 32.53
CA THR A 307 4.28 -11.54 31.63
C THR A 307 3.27 -10.48 32.04
N LEU A 308 3.15 -10.16 33.33
CA LEU A 308 2.25 -9.12 33.83
C LEU A 308 2.68 -7.72 33.37
N THR A 309 3.92 -7.32 33.66
CA THR A 309 4.44 -6.02 33.23
C THR A 309 4.43 -5.89 31.71
N LEU A 310 4.81 -6.96 31.01
CA LEU A 310 4.76 -7.00 29.56
C LEU A 310 3.33 -6.81 29.03
N GLY A 311 2.36 -7.54 29.58
CA GLY A 311 0.95 -7.44 29.22
C GLY A 311 0.38 -6.05 29.48
N LEU A 312 0.72 -5.43 30.61
CA LEU A 312 0.32 -4.07 30.94
C LEU A 312 0.90 -3.05 29.94
N LEU A 313 2.21 -3.13 29.65
CA LEU A 313 2.86 -2.22 28.70
C LEU A 313 2.27 -2.33 27.30
N LEU A 314 2.03 -3.56 26.83
CA LEU A 314 1.38 -3.80 25.53
C LEU A 314 -0.06 -3.30 25.53
N GLY A 315 -0.83 -3.58 26.59
CA GLY A 315 -2.22 -3.14 26.72
C GLY A 315 -2.35 -1.62 26.71
N VAL A 316 -1.54 -0.91 27.51
CA VAL A 316 -1.51 0.56 27.56
C VAL A 316 -1.05 1.14 26.22
N SER A 317 -0.04 0.54 25.57
CA SER A 317 0.43 0.99 24.25
C SER A 317 -0.65 0.84 23.18
N LEU A 318 -1.30 -0.32 23.12
CA LEU A 318 -2.37 -0.59 22.16
C LEU A 318 -3.56 0.34 22.39
N LEU A 319 -3.97 0.52 23.64
CA LEU A 319 -5.04 1.43 24.02
C LEU A 319 -4.69 2.88 23.65
N GLY A 320 -3.49 3.34 23.97
CA GLY A 320 -3.02 4.69 23.62
C GLY A 320 -3.02 4.92 22.11
N LEU A 321 -2.53 3.96 21.33
CA LEU A 321 -2.51 4.06 19.86
C LEU A 321 -3.91 4.09 19.24
N THR A 322 -4.82 3.24 19.70
CA THR A 322 -6.20 3.20 19.17
C THR A 322 -7.00 4.41 19.60
N LEU A 323 -6.88 4.86 20.85
CA LEU A 323 -7.53 6.08 21.33
C LEU A 323 -6.98 7.33 20.64
N TYR A 324 -5.67 7.45 20.45
CA TYR A 324 -5.09 8.55 19.67
C TYR A 324 -5.62 8.58 18.24
N LYS A 325 -5.71 7.40 17.61
CA LYS A 325 -6.28 7.26 16.27
C LYS A 325 -7.75 7.68 16.23
N GLY A 326 -8.56 7.29 17.21
CA GLY A 326 -9.95 7.73 17.35
C GLY A 326 -10.07 9.23 17.62
N TYR A 327 -9.21 9.80 18.46
CA TYR A 327 -9.16 11.23 18.77
C TYR A 327 -8.93 12.08 17.52
N VAL A 328 -8.01 11.67 16.64
CA VAL A 328 -7.77 12.35 15.35
C VAL A 328 -9.02 12.31 14.47
N VAL A 329 -9.67 11.16 14.34
CA VAL A 329 -10.92 11.03 13.55
C VAL A 329 -12.03 11.92 14.10
N TYR A 330 -12.20 11.92 15.43
CA TYR A 330 -13.23 12.70 16.11
C TYR A 330 -13.01 14.21 15.98
N THR A 331 -11.76 14.66 16.17
CA THR A 331 -11.43 16.10 16.22
C THR A 331 -11.47 16.73 14.83
N TYR A 332 -11.04 16.00 13.80
CA TYR A 332 -10.90 16.53 12.45
C TYR A 332 -12.05 16.11 11.51
N ASN A 333 -13.11 15.46 12.02
CA ASN A 333 -14.24 14.94 11.23
C ASN A 333 -13.80 14.11 10.00
N MET A 334 -12.79 13.26 10.21
CA MET A 334 -12.20 12.47 9.13
C MET A 334 -13.04 11.22 8.86
N SER A 335 -13.05 10.75 7.62
CA SER A 335 -13.71 9.50 7.29
C SER A 335 -12.71 8.39 7.04
N THR A 336 -12.96 7.23 7.64
CA THR A 336 -12.17 6.01 7.43
C THR A 336 -12.71 5.11 6.32
N PHE A 337 -13.82 5.53 5.72
CA PHE A 337 -14.60 4.74 4.78
C PHE A 337 -15.16 5.69 3.70
N SER A 338 -14.98 5.35 2.43
CA SER A 338 -15.57 6.18 1.36
C SER A 338 -17.09 5.97 1.34
N TYR A 339 -17.85 6.92 1.91
CA TYR A 339 -19.31 6.87 1.98
C TYR A 339 -19.98 7.52 0.75
N PHE A 340 -21.29 7.32 0.59
CA PHE A 340 -22.01 7.89 -0.55
C PHE A 340 -22.06 9.42 -0.46
N GLY A 341 -21.60 10.11 -1.52
CA GLY A 341 -21.48 11.57 -1.51
C GLY A 341 -20.21 12.11 -0.87
N TYR A 342 -19.21 11.25 -0.63
CA TYR A 342 -17.90 11.65 -0.11
C TYR A 342 -17.16 12.55 -1.11
N GLU A 343 -16.84 13.78 -0.68
CA GLU A 343 -16.14 14.74 -1.54
C GLU A 343 -14.67 14.34 -1.74
N VAL A 344 -14.11 14.67 -2.91
CA VAL A 344 -12.70 14.40 -3.23
C VAL A 344 -11.77 15.13 -2.24
N LYS A 345 -12.13 16.35 -1.82
CA LYS A 345 -11.36 17.12 -0.86
C LYS A 345 -11.29 16.40 0.50
N ASP A 346 -12.44 16.01 1.05
CA ASP A 346 -12.51 15.27 2.31
C ASP A 346 -11.73 13.95 2.24
N CYS A 347 -11.75 13.30 1.08
CA CYS A 347 -10.94 12.12 0.81
C CYS A 347 -9.44 12.40 0.91
N LEU A 348 -8.95 13.44 0.24
CA LEU A 348 -7.54 13.81 0.27
C LEU A 348 -7.10 14.26 1.66
N ASP A 349 -7.94 15.03 2.36
CA ASP A 349 -7.68 15.45 3.74
C ASP A 349 -7.59 14.25 4.69
N SER A 350 -8.48 13.27 4.54
CA SER A 350 -8.39 12.00 5.29
C SER A 350 -7.14 11.21 4.93
N MET A 351 -6.75 11.18 3.65
CA MET A 351 -5.54 10.48 3.22
C MET A 351 -4.28 11.08 3.86
N ASN A 352 -4.17 12.41 3.80
CA ASN A 352 -3.02 13.18 4.26
C ASN A 352 -2.87 13.18 5.78
N ASN A 353 -3.96 13.34 6.52
CA ASN A 353 -3.90 13.51 7.98
C ASN A 353 -4.02 12.20 8.75
N PHE A 354 -4.56 11.15 8.13
CA PHE A 354 -4.91 9.93 8.84
C PHE A 354 -4.40 8.64 8.17
N HIS A 355 -4.62 8.44 6.86
CA HIS A 355 -4.32 7.14 6.24
C HIS A 355 -2.82 6.87 6.07
N ILE A 356 -2.06 7.91 5.71
CA ILE A 356 -0.65 7.77 5.33
C ILE A 356 0.29 7.89 6.54
N GLY A 357 -0.22 8.40 7.66
CA GLY A 357 0.53 8.56 8.90
C GLY A 357 0.98 7.21 9.49
N PRO A 358 2.28 7.02 9.77
CA PRO A 358 2.81 5.73 10.24
C PRO A 358 2.26 5.35 11.62
N ILE A 359 1.98 6.32 12.49
CA ILE A 359 1.50 6.08 13.86
C ILE A 359 0.14 5.37 13.84
N HIS A 360 -0.76 5.71 12.92
CA HIS A 360 -2.12 5.15 12.86
C HIS A 360 -2.17 3.69 12.41
N GLN A 361 -1.08 3.19 11.82
CA GLN A 361 -0.92 1.79 11.40
C GLN A 361 -0.09 0.98 12.41
N PHE A 362 0.47 1.63 13.44
CA PHE A 362 1.38 0.96 14.37
C PHE A 362 0.69 -0.08 15.27
N THR A 363 -0.61 0.07 15.55
CA THR A 363 -1.39 -0.92 16.31
C THR A 363 -1.32 -2.31 15.68
N THR A 364 -1.50 -2.40 14.35
CA THR A 364 -1.49 -3.68 13.62
C THR A 364 -0.07 -4.24 13.54
N TYR A 365 0.93 -3.38 13.37
CA TYR A 365 2.35 -3.76 13.42
C TYR A 365 2.73 -4.39 14.76
N LEU A 366 2.33 -3.76 15.87
CA LEU A 366 2.64 -4.23 17.23
C LEU A 366 2.00 -5.59 17.51
N LEU A 367 0.75 -5.79 17.10
CA LEU A 367 0.09 -7.11 17.20
C LEU A 367 0.78 -8.17 16.34
N GLY A 368 1.26 -7.80 15.16
CA GLY A 368 2.12 -8.63 14.34
C GLY A 368 3.41 -9.03 15.09
N LEU A 369 4.11 -8.09 15.71
CA LEU A 369 5.32 -8.38 16.51
C LEU A 369 5.03 -9.40 17.63
N VAL A 370 3.89 -9.27 18.31
CA VAL A 370 3.48 -10.20 19.36
C VAL A 370 3.28 -11.60 18.79
N LEU A 371 2.52 -11.74 17.69
CA LEU A 371 2.32 -13.04 17.04
C LEU A 371 3.66 -13.68 16.64
N GLY A 372 4.55 -12.94 15.99
CA GLY A 372 5.83 -13.46 15.54
C GLY A 372 6.69 -14.01 16.70
N ALA A 373 6.66 -13.34 17.86
CA ALA A 373 7.35 -13.80 19.06
C ALA A 373 6.73 -15.08 19.64
N ILE A 374 5.39 -15.18 19.62
CA ILE A 374 4.66 -16.39 20.04
C ILE A 374 5.01 -17.57 19.14
N LEU A 375 4.96 -17.40 17.81
CA LEU A 375 5.28 -18.45 16.86
C LEU A 375 6.72 -18.94 17.02
N GLN A 376 7.67 -18.02 17.18
CA GLN A 376 9.08 -18.37 17.35
C GLN A 376 9.38 -19.03 18.70
N SER A 377 8.57 -18.81 19.73
CA SER A 377 8.78 -19.42 21.05
C SER A 377 8.69 -20.95 21.03
N GLY A 378 8.11 -21.53 19.97
CA GLY A 378 7.91 -22.97 19.82
C GLY A 378 6.85 -23.55 20.77
N LYS A 379 6.27 -22.74 21.67
CA LYS A 379 5.18 -23.16 22.56
C LYS A 379 3.89 -23.31 21.75
N ARG A 380 3.59 -24.54 21.37
CA ARG A 380 2.36 -24.90 20.67
C ARG A 380 1.25 -25.12 21.68
N ILE A 381 0.23 -24.27 21.66
CA ILE A 381 -0.99 -24.47 22.43
C ILE A 381 -1.91 -25.31 21.55
N ILE A 382 -2.14 -26.56 21.96
CA ILE A 382 -3.04 -27.47 21.25
C ILE A 382 -4.47 -27.14 21.69
N LEU A 383 -5.28 -26.67 20.75
CA LEU A 383 -6.68 -26.30 20.99
C LEU A 383 -7.60 -27.52 20.83
N THR A 384 -8.54 -27.66 21.76
CA THR A 384 -9.64 -28.64 21.66
C THR A 384 -10.58 -28.28 20.49
N PRO A 385 -11.34 -29.25 19.93
CA PRO A 385 -12.29 -28.96 18.84
C PRO A 385 -13.29 -27.83 19.17
N PHE A 386 -13.75 -27.76 20.43
CA PHE A 386 -14.64 -26.70 20.89
C PHE A 386 -13.95 -25.32 20.92
N GLN A 387 -12.70 -25.25 21.39
CA GLN A 387 -11.92 -24.01 21.34
C GLN A 387 -11.65 -23.56 19.91
N LYS A 388 -11.39 -24.50 18.99
CA LYS A 388 -11.24 -24.20 17.56
C LYS A 388 -12.51 -23.62 16.97
N LEU A 389 -13.67 -24.21 17.30
CA LEU A 389 -14.99 -23.73 16.87
C LEU A 389 -15.24 -22.29 17.37
N ILE A 390 -15.04 -22.04 18.67
CA ILE A 390 -15.18 -20.70 19.25
C ILE A 390 -14.24 -19.72 18.55
N GLY A 391 -12.97 -20.10 18.35
CA GLY A 391 -11.99 -19.25 17.69
C GLY A 391 -12.40 -18.90 16.26
N TRP A 392 -12.87 -19.87 15.47
CA TRP A 392 -13.38 -19.60 14.12
C TRP A 392 -14.64 -18.73 14.11
N LEU A 393 -15.59 -18.94 15.02
CA LEU A 393 -16.75 -18.06 15.17
C LEU A 393 -16.33 -16.62 15.51
N LEU A 394 -15.38 -16.45 16.43
CA LEU A 394 -14.82 -15.13 16.77
C LEU A 394 -14.13 -14.48 15.57
N VAL A 395 -13.35 -15.25 14.80
CA VAL A 395 -12.73 -14.75 13.55
C VAL A 395 -13.81 -14.29 12.58
N THR A 396 -14.86 -15.07 12.36
CA THR A 396 -15.97 -14.69 11.48
C THR A 396 -16.64 -13.40 11.95
N CYS A 397 -16.92 -13.25 13.25
CA CYS A 397 -17.44 -12.00 13.82
C CYS A 397 -16.48 -10.82 13.62
N CYS A 398 -15.18 -11.01 13.82
CA CYS A 398 -14.17 -9.97 13.63
C CYS A 398 -14.05 -9.54 12.16
N VAL A 399 -14.09 -10.49 11.23
CA VAL A 399 -14.09 -10.23 9.78
C VAL A 399 -15.36 -9.51 9.39
N TYR A 400 -16.53 -9.97 9.85
CA TYR A 400 -17.80 -9.31 9.58
C TYR A 400 -17.82 -7.87 10.08
N TYR A 401 -17.39 -7.64 11.33
CA TYR A 401 -17.27 -6.28 11.88
C TYR A 401 -16.34 -5.42 11.02
N THR A 402 -15.17 -5.94 10.64
CA THR A 402 -14.19 -5.18 9.85
C THR A 402 -14.74 -4.83 8.46
N CYS A 403 -15.43 -5.76 7.81
CA CYS A 403 -15.90 -5.62 6.44
C CYS A 403 -17.22 -4.86 6.31
N TYR A 404 -18.17 -5.10 7.21
CA TYR A 404 -19.58 -4.73 7.03
C TYR A 404 -20.16 -3.84 8.13
N ARG A 405 -19.45 -3.55 9.25
CA ARG A 405 -19.96 -2.66 10.32
C ARG A 405 -20.38 -1.27 9.81
N LEU A 406 -19.69 -0.77 8.79
CA LEU A 406 -19.98 0.51 8.12
C LEU A 406 -20.58 0.30 6.72
N SER A 407 -21.17 -0.84 6.37
CA SER A 407 -21.77 -1.02 5.03
C SER A 407 -22.88 -0.01 4.74
N HIS A 408 -23.68 0.32 5.76
CA HIS A 408 -24.79 1.26 5.66
C HIS A 408 -24.38 2.69 5.26
N VAL A 409 -23.11 3.08 5.43
CA VAL A 409 -22.61 4.40 4.99
C VAL A 409 -22.56 4.52 3.46
N LEU A 410 -22.66 3.40 2.75
CA LEU A 410 -22.71 3.36 1.29
C LEU A 410 -24.11 3.62 0.74
N LEU A 411 -25.14 3.58 1.60
CA LEU A 411 -26.53 3.78 1.18
C LEU A 411 -26.78 5.23 0.77
N LEU A 412 -27.61 5.39 -0.27
CA LEU A 412 -28.09 6.68 -0.74
C LEU A 412 -28.76 7.46 0.40
N GLY A 413 -28.35 8.72 0.59
CA GLY A 413 -28.91 9.59 1.62
C GLY A 413 -28.26 9.47 3.01
N TYR A 414 -27.20 8.68 3.16
CA TYR A 414 -26.38 8.67 4.36
C TYR A 414 -25.86 10.07 4.71
N LYS A 415 -25.84 10.40 6.00
CA LYS A 415 -25.27 11.63 6.54
C LYS A 415 -24.10 11.25 7.45
N TYR A 416 -22.94 11.85 7.20
CA TYR A 416 -21.74 11.58 7.96
C TYR A 416 -21.96 11.69 9.48
N ASN A 417 -21.58 10.64 10.20
CA ASN A 417 -21.64 10.58 11.65
C ASN A 417 -20.24 10.29 12.23
N VAL A 418 -19.66 11.30 12.87
CA VAL A 418 -18.31 11.21 13.44
C VAL A 418 -18.16 10.10 14.49
N ILE A 419 -19.22 9.78 15.23
CA ILE A 419 -19.16 8.84 16.36
C ILE A 419 -18.96 7.41 15.86
N GLU A 420 -19.73 6.97 14.87
CA GLU A 420 -19.59 5.62 14.31
C GLU A 420 -18.26 5.42 13.57
N HIS A 421 -17.76 6.45 12.88
CA HIS A 421 -16.44 6.41 12.25
C HIS A 421 -15.33 6.34 13.30
N THR A 422 -15.48 7.05 14.42
CA THR A 422 -14.53 7.02 15.55
C THR A 422 -14.52 5.63 16.21
N GLU A 423 -15.69 5.08 16.54
CA GLU A 423 -15.84 3.73 17.12
C GLU A 423 -15.20 2.67 16.22
N TYR A 424 -15.55 2.67 14.94
CA TYR A 424 -14.99 1.75 13.96
C TYR A 424 -13.47 1.87 13.90
N THR A 425 -12.94 3.10 13.89
CA THR A 425 -11.50 3.37 13.83
C THR A 425 -10.71 2.82 15.01
N ILE A 426 -11.28 2.91 16.21
CA ILE A 426 -10.65 2.43 17.45
C ILE A 426 -10.63 0.90 17.47
N VAL A 427 -11.75 0.27 17.15
CA VAL A 427 -11.96 -1.18 17.30
C VAL A 427 -11.37 -1.99 16.14
N ARG A 428 -11.56 -1.53 14.91
CA ARG A 428 -11.18 -2.25 13.68
C ARG A 428 -9.74 -2.81 13.68
N PRO A 429 -8.67 -2.04 13.95
CA PRO A 429 -7.31 -2.57 13.86
C PRO A 429 -7.05 -3.70 14.86
N LEU A 430 -7.73 -3.71 16.02
CA LEU A 430 -7.60 -4.77 17.02
C LEU A 430 -8.27 -6.06 16.55
N VAL A 431 -9.54 -5.98 16.14
CA VAL A 431 -10.31 -7.16 15.69
C VAL A 431 -9.77 -7.73 14.38
N TRP A 432 -9.34 -6.87 13.45
CA TRP A 432 -8.74 -7.30 12.19
C TRP A 432 -7.41 -8.02 12.42
N SER A 433 -6.54 -7.47 13.28
CA SER A 433 -5.26 -8.11 13.62
C SER A 433 -5.47 -9.41 14.40
N PHE A 434 -6.50 -9.51 15.25
CA PHE A 434 -6.86 -10.75 15.92
C PHE A 434 -7.26 -11.84 14.92
N ALA A 435 -8.12 -11.51 13.94
CA ALA A 435 -8.52 -12.43 12.90
C ALA A 435 -7.33 -12.97 12.10
N LEU A 436 -6.42 -12.08 11.68
CA LEU A 436 -5.17 -12.45 11.00
C LEU A 436 -4.27 -13.29 11.89
N ALA A 437 -4.14 -12.94 13.17
CA ALA A 437 -3.30 -13.65 14.11
C ALA A 437 -3.77 -15.09 14.33
N TYR A 438 -5.07 -15.27 14.53
CA TYR A 438 -5.67 -16.59 14.71
C TYR A 438 -5.48 -17.44 13.44
N LEU A 439 -5.80 -16.89 12.26
CA LEU A 439 -5.62 -17.57 10.98
C LEU A 439 -4.17 -18.06 10.80
N ILE A 440 -3.20 -17.15 10.93
CA ILE A 440 -1.78 -17.48 10.73
C ILE A 440 -1.29 -18.47 11.80
N TYR A 441 -1.70 -18.32 13.05
CA TYR A 441 -1.33 -19.24 14.13
C TYR A 441 -1.85 -20.66 13.88
N MET A 442 -3.13 -20.79 13.51
CA MET A 442 -3.76 -22.07 13.25
C MET A 442 -3.16 -22.77 12.04
N CYS A 443 -2.88 -22.03 10.96
CA CYS A 443 -2.21 -22.57 9.79
C CYS A 443 -0.77 -23.00 10.09
N HIS A 444 0.02 -22.16 10.78
CA HIS A 444 1.41 -22.47 11.09
C HIS A 444 1.57 -23.64 12.08
N THR A 445 0.65 -23.78 13.02
CA THR A 445 0.68 -24.90 14.00
C THR A 445 0.02 -26.18 13.48
N GLY A 446 -0.49 -26.20 12.25
CA GLY A 446 -1.16 -27.36 11.65
C GLY A 446 -2.52 -27.68 12.30
N GLN A 447 -3.15 -26.69 12.92
CA GLN A 447 -4.39 -26.87 13.69
C GLN A 447 -5.65 -26.39 12.97
N ALA A 448 -5.51 -25.73 11.82
CA ALA A 448 -6.62 -25.17 11.04
C ALA A 448 -7.69 -26.19 10.61
N GLY A 449 -7.34 -27.49 10.55
CA GLY A 449 -8.23 -28.54 10.05
C GLY A 449 -8.42 -28.46 8.53
N GLU A 450 -9.36 -29.23 7.98
CA GLU A 450 -9.76 -29.20 6.56
C GLU A 450 -10.66 -27.99 6.21
N LEU A 451 -10.79 -27.01 7.11
CA LEU A 451 -11.70 -25.87 6.96
C LEU A 451 -11.08 -24.72 6.14
N ILE A 452 -10.13 -25.03 5.26
CA ILE A 452 -9.57 -24.14 4.24
C ILE A 452 -10.00 -24.64 2.87
#